data_AF-A0A0L8HPF5-F1
#
_entry.id   AF-A0A0L8HPF5-F1
#
_cell.length_a   1.000
_cell.length_b   1.000
_cell.length_c   1.000
_cell.angle_alpha   90.00
_cell.angle_beta   90.00
_cell.angle_gamma   90.00
#
_symmetry.space_group_name_H-M   'P 1'
#
loop_
_entity.id
_entity.type
_entity.pdbx_description
1 polymer ?
#
loop_
_entity_poly.entity_id
_entity_poly.type
_entity_poly.pdbx_seq_one_letter_code
_entity_poly.pdbx_strand_id
1 'polypeptide(L)'
;MEKSDLNENFTYQDDIIRRTRKAIRDLHTLRNEHLSIINNIKMNFKSNVVDTNDITVEKLDVLKHSQEAIDLALEEAEITMLLTKHLQYLEGENLKLRTEVSLLRKENDWLRSELLDAQTKLQNCQESLVVAEEKLKHFEFMKELNYDENEEKTDNGSEGKCRPSSFDMSFLDDIIEDTESPGYEIPARFRSLYDLITQYVMQGRHQVALTLCKQTIQNLEKTSRFNPEEAIVLHMQARIYKDMGNMQEAVRVLKAALLIRENTLGHEHPSVAAVLNNLAVMYGKSGNFKDAEKMCKRALEIKEKINGTYHPSVAKLFNNLALLCQNQNKYEQAEYYYNQSLEIYKSMFGNDHMSVMKSKNNHASLYLRQGKYRQAQDIYREVLIQFCEKKYGSIDDDSGHTLTPQEQENGGLLIYYIKKICERSKMGLNVFKNPALITTLVNMGILHRLIGKNKEASLFEESVFRMKKTNSRYKLVTVPEEN
;
A
#
# COMPACT_ATOMS: atom_id res chain seq x y z
N MET A 1 -24.81 3.92 -34.27
CA MET A 1 -25.73 3.22 -35.18
C MET A 1 -26.27 1.94 -34.54
N GLU A 2 -25.46 1.02 -34.01
CA GLU A 2 -25.98 -0.27 -33.48
C GLU A 2 -26.97 -0.21 -32.29
N LYS A 3 -26.99 0.87 -31.50
CA LYS A 3 -27.95 0.98 -30.37
C LYS A 3 -29.39 1.25 -30.82
N SER A 4 -29.63 1.82 -32.00
CA SER A 4 -31.00 2.03 -32.51
C SER A 4 -31.62 0.71 -32.96
N ASP A 5 -30.84 -0.10 -33.68
CA ASP A 5 -31.31 -1.34 -34.30
C ASP A 5 -31.66 -2.42 -33.27
N LEU A 6 -30.98 -2.42 -32.12
CA LEU A 6 -31.29 -3.30 -30.98
C LEU A 6 -32.61 -2.93 -30.28
N ASN A 7 -32.94 -1.64 -30.21
CA ASN A 7 -34.18 -1.18 -29.58
C ASN A 7 -35.40 -1.47 -30.47
N GLU A 8 -35.22 -1.40 -31.79
CA GLU A 8 -36.25 -1.78 -32.77
C GLU A 8 -36.51 -3.30 -32.77
N ASN A 9 -35.47 -4.13 -32.64
CA ASN A 9 -35.67 -5.59 -32.58
C ASN A 9 -36.35 -6.04 -31.29
N PHE A 10 -36.05 -5.42 -30.14
CA PHE A 10 -36.69 -5.75 -28.87
C PHE A 10 -38.18 -5.41 -28.88
N THR A 11 -38.52 -4.23 -29.43
CA THR A 11 -39.91 -3.79 -29.56
C THR A 11 -40.71 -4.64 -30.56
N TYR A 12 -40.07 -5.10 -31.64
CA TYR A 12 -40.69 -6.02 -32.60
C TYR A 12 -41.01 -7.41 -31.99
N GLN A 13 -40.11 -7.97 -31.20
CA GLN A 13 -40.34 -9.27 -30.53
C GLN A 13 -41.42 -9.19 -29.45
N ASP A 14 -41.45 -8.12 -28.66
CA ASP A 14 -42.49 -7.91 -27.65
C ASP A 14 -43.87 -7.75 -28.28
N ASP A 15 -43.94 -7.12 -29.46
CA ASP A 15 -45.16 -7.02 -30.25
C ASP A 15 -45.62 -8.38 -30.80
N ILE A 16 -44.69 -9.23 -31.26
CA ILE A 16 -44.99 -10.61 -31.65
C ILE A 16 -45.59 -11.36 -30.46
N ILE A 17 -44.92 -11.37 -29.30
CA ILE A 17 -45.41 -12.05 -28.09
C ILE A 17 -46.80 -11.57 -27.70
N ARG A 18 -47.04 -10.26 -27.75
CA ARG A 18 -48.34 -9.66 -27.42
C ARG A 18 -49.45 -10.12 -28.38
N ARG A 19 -49.16 -10.15 -29.68
CA ARG A 19 -50.10 -10.60 -30.72
C ARG A 19 -50.37 -12.10 -30.60
N THR A 20 -49.34 -12.93 -30.44
CA THR A 20 -49.48 -14.39 -30.28
C THR A 20 -50.27 -14.75 -29.02
N ARG A 21 -50.03 -14.07 -27.90
CA ARG A 21 -50.84 -14.24 -26.67
C ARG A 21 -52.29 -13.83 -26.83
N LYS A 22 -52.58 -12.86 -27.70
CA LYS A 22 -53.96 -12.48 -28.01
C LYS A 22 -54.61 -13.56 -28.87
N ALA A 23 -53.94 -14.01 -29.93
CA ALA A 23 -54.40 -15.09 -30.80
C ALA A 23 -54.69 -16.38 -30.01
N ILE A 24 -53.82 -16.80 -29.08
CA ILE A 24 -54.05 -17.98 -28.22
C ILE A 24 -55.34 -17.83 -27.40
N ARG A 25 -55.59 -16.66 -26.81
CA ARG A 25 -56.81 -16.40 -26.03
C ARG A 25 -58.06 -16.46 -26.91
N ASP A 26 -58.02 -15.83 -28.07
CA ASP A 26 -59.13 -15.78 -29.02
C ASP A 26 -59.42 -17.19 -29.60
N LEU A 27 -58.38 -17.98 -29.89
CA LEU A 27 -58.50 -19.37 -30.34
C LEU A 27 -59.05 -20.30 -29.26
N HIS A 28 -58.64 -20.13 -27.99
CA HIS A 28 -59.24 -20.89 -26.89
C HIS A 28 -60.73 -20.58 -26.70
N THR A 29 -61.15 -19.31 -26.83
CA THR A 29 -62.58 -18.97 -26.78
C THR A 29 -63.34 -19.63 -27.91
N LEU A 30 -62.82 -19.58 -29.13
CA LEU A 30 -63.44 -20.20 -30.29
C LEU A 30 -63.53 -21.73 -30.15
N ARG A 31 -62.46 -22.38 -29.65
CA ARG A 31 -62.45 -23.82 -29.36
C ARG A 31 -63.56 -24.20 -28.38
N ASN A 32 -63.74 -23.43 -27.31
CA ASN A 32 -64.76 -23.70 -26.30
C ASN A 32 -66.18 -23.55 -26.85
N GLU A 33 -66.41 -22.57 -27.73
CA GLU A 33 -67.68 -22.41 -28.44
C GLU A 33 -67.95 -23.59 -29.39
N HIS A 34 -66.96 -23.99 -30.19
CA HIS A 34 -67.07 -25.16 -31.08
C HIS A 34 -67.35 -26.45 -30.31
N LEU A 35 -66.67 -26.68 -29.18
CA LEU A 35 -66.92 -27.82 -28.30
C LEU A 35 -68.34 -27.80 -27.70
N SER A 36 -68.83 -26.63 -27.31
CA SER A 36 -70.21 -26.45 -26.82
C SER A 36 -71.22 -26.81 -27.90
N ILE A 37 -71.03 -26.33 -29.13
CA ILE A 37 -71.90 -26.62 -30.28
C ILE A 37 -71.87 -28.12 -30.63
N ILE A 38 -70.69 -28.74 -30.69
CA ILE A 38 -70.53 -30.18 -30.94
C ILE A 38 -71.26 -31.00 -29.86
N ASN A 39 -71.14 -30.61 -28.59
CA ASN A 39 -71.82 -31.29 -27.48
C ASN A 39 -73.34 -31.13 -27.58
N ASN A 40 -73.85 -29.94 -27.90
CA ASN A 40 -75.29 -29.70 -28.10
C ASN A 40 -75.86 -30.53 -29.26
N ILE A 41 -75.15 -30.61 -30.39
CA ILE A 41 -75.57 -31.43 -31.54
C ILE A 41 -75.53 -32.92 -31.18
N LYS A 42 -74.49 -33.39 -30.47
CA LYS A 42 -74.41 -34.80 -30.00
C LYS A 42 -75.50 -35.16 -29.00
N MET A 43 -75.91 -34.23 -28.12
CA MET A 43 -77.00 -34.48 -27.16
C MET A 43 -78.36 -34.51 -27.85
N ASN A 44 -78.62 -33.61 -28.80
CA ASN A 44 -79.83 -33.62 -29.63
C ASN A 44 -79.91 -34.86 -30.53
N PHE A 45 -78.77 -35.40 -30.97
CA PHE A 45 -78.68 -36.65 -31.72
C PHE A 45 -79.05 -37.88 -30.87
N LYS A 46 -78.76 -37.88 -29.57
CA LYS A 46 -79.14 -38.98 -28.66
C LYS A 46 -80.64 -38.99 -28.30
N SER A 47 -81.33 -37.87 -28.40
CA SER A 47 -82.75 -37.73 -28.04
C SER A 47 -83.73 -38.03 -29.18
N ASN A 48 -83.31 -37.95 -30.46
CA ASN A 48 -84.16 -38.18 -31.63
C ASN A 48 -83.74 -39.47 -32.36
N VAL A 49 -84.51 -40.55 -32.20
CA VAL A 49 -84.21 -41.90 -32.76
C VAL A 49 -84.82 -42.11 -34.16
N VAL A 50 -85.48 -41.12 -34.75
CA VAL A 50 -86.15 -41.26 -36.06
C VAL A 50 -85.70 -40.13 -36.98
N ASP A 51 -85.20 -40.52 -38.16
CA ASP A 51 -84.63 -39.71 -39.24
C ASP A 51 -83.22 -39.14 -39.04
N THR A 52 -82.24 -39.98 -39.39
CA THR A 52 -80.85 -39.58 -39.63
C THR A 52 -80.76 -38.65 -40.84
N ASN A 53 -80.90 -37.35 -40.60
CA ASN A 53 -80.60 -36.34 -41.61
C ASN A 53 -79.09 -36.35 -41.90
N ASP A 54 -78.70 -36.78 -43.10
CA ASP A 54 -77.34 -36.78 -43.66
C ASP A 54 -76.60 -35.45 -43.40
N ILE A 55 -77.33 -34.35 -43.53
CA ILE A 55 -76.91 -32.97 -43.26
C ILE A 55 -76.37 -32.75 -41.83
N THR A 56 -76.88 -33.48 -40.83
CA THR A 56 -76.42 -33.34 -39.43
C THR A 56 -75.10 -34.03 -39.16
N VAL A 57 -74.81 -35.12 -39.87
CA VAL A 57 -73.53 -35.83 -39.83
C VAL A 57 -72.47 -35.00 -40.55
N GLU A 58 -72.77 -34.48 -41.73
CA GLU A 58 -71.88 -33.56 -42.45
C GLU A 58 -71.54 -32.31 -41.64
N LYS A 59 -72.53 -31.70 -40.96
CA LYS A 59 -72.29 -30.56 -40.05
C LYS A 59 -71.38 -30.92 -38.89
N LEU A 60 -71.53 -32.11 -38.32
CA LEU A 60 -70.68 -32.58 -37.23
C LEU A 60 -69.24 -32.79 -37.71
N ASP A 61 -69.04 -33.31 -38.91
CA ASP A 61 -67.71 -33.55 -39.46
C ASP A 61 -67.01 -32.26 -39.88
N VAL A 62 -67.73 -31.27 -40.42
CA VAL A 62 -67.20 -29.91 -40.65
C VAL A 62 -66.79 -29.27 -39.33
N LEU A 63 -67.58 -29.44 -38.26
CA LEU A 63 -67.25 -28.90 -36.94
C LEU A 63 -66.02 -29.60 -36.32
N LYS A 64 -65.88 -30.92 -36.46
CA LYS A 64 -64.66 -31.63 -36.02
C LYS A 64 -63.44 -31.16 -36.80
N HIS A 65 -63.55 -31.02 -38.12
CA HIS A 65 -62.44 -30.53 -38.95
C HIS A 65 -62.03 -29.10 -38.56
N SER A 66 -63.00 -28.23 -38.27
CA SER A 66 -62.72 -26.89 -37.76
C SER A 66 -62.07 -26.90 -36.37
N GLN A 67 -62.40 -27.88 -35.52
CA GLN A 67 -61.78 -28.06 -34.21
C GLN A 67 -60.33 -28.51 -34.35
N GLU A 68 -60.06 -29.50 -35.20
CA GLU A 68 -58.69 -29.94 -35.50
C GLU A 68 -57.83 -28.79 -36.04
N ALA A 69 -58.38 -27.94 -36.90
CA ALA A 69 -57.69 -26.75 -37.40
C ALA A 69 -57.39 -25.72 -36.28
N ILE A 70 -58.29 -25.55 -35.31
CA ILE A 70 -58.07 -24.66 -34.15
C ILE A 70 -57.01 -25.25 -33.21
N ASP A 71 -57.01 -26.56 -32.98
CA ASP A 71 -56.02 -27.22 -32.13
C ASP A 71 -54.61 -27.16 -32.76
N LEU A 72 -54.49 -27.37 -34.08
CA LEU A 72 -53.23 -27.14 -34.81
C LEU A 72 -52.75 -25.69 -34.72
N ALA A 73 -53.65 -24.72 -34.88
CA ALA A 73 -53.30 -23.30 -34.76
C ALA A 73 -52.85 -22.90 -33.35
N LEU A 74 -53.41 -23.55 -32.31
CA LEU A 74 -52.96 -23.37 -30.92
C LEU A 74 -51.55 -23.94 -30.71
N GLU A 75 -51.27 -25.14 -31.21
CA GLU A 75 -49.93 -25.74 -31.14
C GLU A 75 -48.88 -24.89 -31.86
N GLU A 76 -49.19 -24.38 -33.06
CA GLU A 76 -48.30 -23.46 -33.80
C GLU A 76 -48.04 -22.16 -33.02
N ALA A 77 -49.06 -21.60 -32.39
CA ALA A 77 -48.93 -20.38 -31.58
C ALA A 77 -48.10 -20.61 -30.31
N GLU A 78 -48.24 -21.76 -29.66
CA GLU A 78 -47.42 -22.17 -28.52
C GLU A 78 -45.95 -22.36 -28.90
N ILE A 79 -45.68 -23.05 -30.02
CA ILE A 79 -44.33 -23.21 -30.56
C ILE A 79 -43.70 -21.85 -30.87
N THR A 80 -44.46 -20.95 -31.49
CA THR A 80 -44.01 -19.58 -31.79
C THR A 80 -43.61 -18.84 -30.51
N MET A 81 -44.42 -18.95 -29.45
CA MET A 81 -44.13 -18.32 -28.16
C MET A 81 -42.89 -18.91 -27.48
N LEU A 82 -42.68 -20.23 -27.57
CA LEU A 82 -41.48 -20.89 -27.05
C LEU A 82 -40.22 -20.47 -27.82
N LEU A 83 -40.31 -20.40 -29.16
CA LEU A 83 -39.22 -19.97 -30.03
C LEU A 83 -38.80 -18.53 -29.74
N THR A 84 -39.75 -17.60 -29.61
CA THR A 84 -39.42 -16.20 -29.27
C THR A 84 -38.73 -16.10 -27.90
N LYS A 85 -39.16 -16.88 -26.90
CA LYS A 85 -38.51 -16.89 -25.58
C LYS A 85 -37.07 -17.42 -25.65
N HIS A 86 -36.82 -18.46 -26.44
CA HIS A 86 -35.47 -18.98 -26.63
C HIS A 86 -34.57 -17.99 -27.37
N LEU A 87 -35.13 -17.30 -28.37
CA LEU A 87 -34.42 -16.28 -29.13
C LEU A 87 -34.03 -15.08 -28.25
N GLN A 88 -34.92 -14.60 -27.38
CA GLN A 88 -34.60 -13.58 -26.36
C GLN A 88 -33.46 -13.99 -25.42
N TYR A 89 -33.44 -15.27 -25.01
CA TYR A 89 -32.36 -15.80 -24.18
C TYR A 89 -31.02 -15.78 -24.93
N LEU A 90 -30.98 -16.26 -26.18
CA LEU A 90 -29.78 -16.28 -27.00
C LEU A 90 -29.27 -14.86 -27.32
N GLU A 91 -30.16 -13.90 -27.58
CA GLU A 91 -29.78 -12.50 -27.77
C GLU A 91 -29.16 -11.90 -26.49
N GLY A 92 -29.71 -12.23 -25.32
CA GLY A 92 -29.13 -11.85 -24.04
C GLY A 92 -27.73 -12.42 -23.81
N GLU A 93 -27.50 -13.69 -24.15
CA GLU A 93 -26.15 -14.29 -24.10
C GLU A 93 -25.19 -13.66 -25.12
N ASN A 94 -25.65 -13.39 -26.33
CA ASN A 94 -24.84 -12.76 -27.38
C ASN A 94 -24.39 -11.35 -26.96
N LEU A 95 -25.27 -10.57 -26.33
CA LEU A 95 -24.90 -9.26 -25.76
C LEU A 95 -23.84 -9.38 -24.66
N LYS A 96 -23.99 -10.36 -23.74
CA LYS A 96 -22.99 -10.61 -22.69
C LYS A 96 -21.62 -10.94 -23.31
N LEU A 97 -21.58 -11.88 -24.25
CA LEU A 97 -20.35 -12.27 -24.94
C LEU A 97 -19.73 -11.10 -25.71
N ARG A 98 -20.54 -10.27 -26.38
CA ARG A 98 -20.05 -9.05 -27.05
C ARG A 98 -19.40 -8.07 -26.08
N THR A 99 -20.00 -7.87 -24.89
CA THR A 99 -19.40 -7.00 -23.87
C THR A 99 -18.09 -7.56 -23.32
N GLU A 100 -18.02 -8.87 -23.11
CA GLU A 100 -16.80 -9.57 -22.66
C GLU A 100 -15.68 -9.46 -23.70
N VAL A 101 -15.97 -9.72 -24.98
CA VAL A 101 -15.02 -9.53 -26.08
C VAL A 101 -14.55 -8.09 -26.18
N SER A 102 -15.43 -7.10 -25.98
CA SER A 102 -15.04 -5.69 -25.97
C SER A 102 -14.09 -5.36 -24.81
N LEU A 103 -14.30 -5.93 -23.63
CA LEU A 103 -13.43 -5.77 -22.48
C LEU A 103 -12.05 -6.41 -22.73
N LEU A 104 -12.02 -7.65 -23.23
CA LEU A 104 -10.78 -8.35 -23.58
C LEU A 104 -9.98 -7.61 -24.65
N ARG A 105 -10.64 -6.95 -25.62
CA ARG A 105 -9.95 -6.10 -26.60
C ARG A 105 -9.28 -4.89 -25.95
N LYS A 106 -9.98 -4.18 -25.06
CA LYS A 106 -9.41 -3.05 -24.31
C LYS A 106 -8.25 -3.49 -23.42
N GLU A 107 -8.35 -4.65 -22.79
CA GLU A 107 -7.27 -5.23 -21.99
C GLU A 107 -6.05 -5.56 -22.87
N ASN A 108 -6.24 -6.15 -24.04
CA ASN A 108 -5.14 -6.40 -24.98
C ASN A 108 -4.49 -5.09 -25.47
N ASP A 109 -5.27 -4.07 -25.80
CA ASP A 109 -4.74 -2.76 -26.21
C ASP A 109 -3.93 -2.12 -25.08
N TRP A 110 -4.41 -2.24 -23.84
CA TRP A 110 -3.70 -1.77 -22.65
C TRP A 110 -2.39 -2.54 -22.42
N LEU A 111 -2.41 -3.87 -22.48
CA LEU A 111 -1.21 -4.70 -22.33
C LEU A 111 -0.14 -4.38 -23.39
N ARG A 112 -0.56 -4.05 -24.61
CA ARG A 112 0.36 -3.59 -25.66
C ARG A 112 0.99 -2.24 -25.35
N SER A 113 0.23 -1.30 -24.79
CA SER A 113 0.75 -0.01 -24.34
C SER A 113 1.74 -0.17 -23.19
N GLU A 114 1.42 -1.01 -22.20
CA GLU A 114 2.30 -1.27 -21.06
C GLU A 114 3.60 -1.95 -21.49
N LEU A 115 3.53 -2.90 -22.45
CA LEU A 115 4.70 -3.52 -23.04
C LEU A 115 5.60 -2.48 -23.72
N LEU A 116 5.01 -1.51 -24.45
CA LEU A 116 5.75 -0.43 -25.09
C LEU A 116 6.42 0.48 -24.05
N ASP A 117 5.74 0.82 -22.96
CA ASP A 117 6.31 1.62 -21.87
C ASP A 117 7.45 0.89 -21.15
N ALA A 118 7.35 -0.43 -20.98
CA ALA A 118 8.43 -1.24 -20.43
C ALA A 118 9.63 -1.29 -21.37
N GLN A 119 9.40 -1.43 -22.68
CA GLN A 119 10.46 -1.42 -23.70
C GLN A 119 11.18 -0.08 -23.77
N THR A 120 10.46 1.05 -23.73
CA THR A 120 11.08 2.38 -23.72
C THR A 120 11.89 2.64 -22.45
N LYS A 121 11.41 2.22 -21.28
CA LYS A 121 12.20 2.28 -20.04
C LYS A 121 13.47 1.43 -20.11
N LEU A 122 13.38 0.23 -20.68
CA LEU A 122 14.54 -0.63 -20.88
C LEU A 122 15.57 0.05 -21.79
N GLN A 123 15.13 0.64 -22.90
CA GLN A 123 15.99 1.38 -23.81
C GLN A 123 16.67 2.57 -23.12
N ASN A 124 15.93 3.38 -22.36
CA ASN A 124 16.49 4.51 -21.61
C ASN A 124 17.52 4.06 -20.55
N CYS A 125 17.28 2.92 -19.89
CA CYS A 125 18.22 2.32 -18.96
C CYS A 125 19.49 1.84 -19.67
N GLN A 126 19.36 1.23 -20.86
CA GLN A 126 20.49 0.80 -21.68
C GLN A 126 21.33 1.98 -22.15
N GLU A 127 20.69 3.06 -22.64
CA GLU A 127 21.37 4.29 -23.02
C GLU A 127 22.12 4.92 -21.83
N SER A 128 21.48 4.95 -20.66
CA SER A 128 22.11 5.44 -19.42
C SER A 128 23.30 4.58 -18.98
N LEU A 129 23.24 3.26 -19.18
CA LEU A 129 24.32 2.34 -18.89
C LEU A 129 25.52 2.59 -19.80
N VAL A 130 25.30 2.74 -21.11
CA VAL A 130 26.36 3.06 -22.08
C VAL A 130 27.07 4.37 -21.70
N VAL A 131 26.30 5.42 -21.35
CA VAL A 131 26.87 6.70 -20.90
C VAL A 131 27.68 6.53 -19.61
N ALA A 132 27.23 5.69 -18.68
CA ALA A 132 27.96 5.40 -17.45
C ALA A 132 29.25 4.61 -17.71
N GLU A 133 29.21 3.63 -18.62
CA GLU A 133 30.39 2.85 -19.04
C GLU A 133 31.42 3.73 -19.76
N GLU A 134 30.98 4.65 -20.61
CA GLU A 134 31.87 5.63 -21.26
C GLU A 134 32.52 6.57 -20.24
N LYS A 135 31.76 7.05 -19.24
CA LYS A 135 32.31 7.83 -18.13
C LYS A 135 33.32 7.03 -17.32
N LEU A 136 33.06 5.75 -17.08
CA LEU A 136 33.96 4.86 -16.34
C LEU A 136 35.27 4.69 -17.11
N LYS A 137 35.20 4.40 -18.43
CA LYS A 137 36.38 4.36 -19.32
C LYS A 137 37.13 5.69 -19.34
N HIS A 138 36.41 6.82 -19.32
CA HIS A 138 37.03 8.14 -19.23
C HIS A 138 37.72 8.35 -17.88
N PHE A 139 37.12 7.92 -16.77
CA PHE A 139 37.77 7.99 -15.45
C PHE A 139 38.96 7.07 -15.34
N GLU A 140 38.93 5.87 -15.92
CA GLU A 140 40.07 4.96 -16.01
C GLU A 140 41.21 5.60 -16.81
N PHE A 141 40.88 6.19 -17.97
CA PHE A 141 41.83 6.93 -18.80
C PHE A 141 42.41 8.17 -18.10
N MET A 142 41.59 8.93 -17.36
CA MET A 142 42.03 10.09 -16.58
C MET A 142 42.88 9.68 -15.38
N LYS A 143 42.59 8.54 -14.76
CA LYS A 143 43.38 7.95 -13.67
C LYS A 143 44.75 7.48 -14.17
N GLU A 144 44.85 7.06 -15.43
CA GLU A 144 46.13 6.78 -16.09
C GLU A 144 46.92 8.05 -16.42
N LEU A 145 46.27 9.21 -16.50
CA LEU A 145 46.86 10.45 -17.02
C LEU A 145 47.40 11.45 -16.01
N ASN A 146 47.06 11.43 -14.70
CA ASN A 146 47.63 12.44 -13.79
C ASN A 146 47.85 12.02 -12.32
N TYR A 147 49.12 12.15 -11.94
CA TYR A 147 49.64 12.58 -10.64
C TYR A 147 49.25 14.05 -10.33
N ASP A 148 49.18 14.37 -9.02
CA ASP A 148 49.32 15.66 -8.32
C ASP A 148 48.65 16.95 -8.87
N GLU A 149 47.72 17.54 -8.10
CA GLU A 149 47.97 18.74 -7.26
C GLU A 149 46.67 19.34 -6.66
N ASN A 150 46.89 20.10 -5.58
CA ASN A 150 45.96 20.74 -4.66
C ASN A 150 45.38 22.08 -5.20
N GLU A 151 44.42 22.63 -4.44
CA GLU A 151 44.20 24.07 -4.07
C GLU A 151 42.69 24.37 -3.95
N GLU A 152 42.15 24.73 -2.78
CA GLU A 152 42.19 25.98 -1.99
C GLU A 152 40.88 26.80 -2.10
N LYS A 153 40.68 27.60 -1.04
CA LYS A 153 39.43 28.18 -0.53
C LYS A 153 38.99 29.44 -1.28
N THR A 154 37.74 29.85 -1.11
CA THR A 154 37.43 31.27 -0.83
C THR A 154 36.17 31.44 0.04
N ASP A 155 36.31 32.33 1.02
CA ASP A 155 35.34 32.80 2.02
C ASP A 155 34.42 33.89 1.43
N ASN A 156 33.22 34.06 1.99
CA ASN A 156 32.65 35.37 2.32
C ASN A 156 31.33 35.27 3.11
N GLY A 157 31.25 36.04 4.20
CA GLY A 157 30.24 35.92 5.25
C GLY A 157 28.98 36.78 5.08
N SER A 158 28.05 36.57 6.03
CA SER A 158 27.17 37.61 6.59
C SER A 158 26.43 37.06 7.81
N GLU A 159 26.56 37.77 8.91
CA GLU A 159 25.97 37.49 10.22
C GLU A 159 24.46 37.77 10.22
N GLY A 160 23.70 36.93 10.93
CA GLY A 160 22.29 37.16 11.24
C GLY A 160 21.93 36.48 12.55
N LYS A 161 21.91 37.26 13.63
CA LYS A 161 21.49 36.85 14.98
C LYS A 161 19.98 36.59 14.99
N CYS A 162 19.55 35.45 15.54
CA CYS A 162 18.25 35.29 16.21
C CYS A 162 18.28 34.06 17.13
N ARG A 163 17.86 34.26 18.39
CA ARG A 163 17.76 33.23 19.46
C ARG A 163 16.60 32.26 19.16
N PRO A 164 16.71 30.95 19.49
CA PRO A 164 15.55 30.08 19.58
C PRO A 164 15.02 29.99 21.01
N SER A 165 13.73 30.30 21.17
CA SER A 165 12.92 29.98 22.33
C SER A 165 12.54 28.48 22.33
N SER A 166 12.67 27.87 23.52
CA SER A 166 12.03 26.63 24.02
C SER A 166 11.77 25.49 23.03
N PHE A 167 12.70 24.54 22.97
CA PHE A 167 12.50 23.21 22.38
C PHE A 167 11.88 22.26 23.41
N ASP A 168 10.75 21.66 23.04
CA ASP A 168 9.92 20.74 23.81
C ASP A 168 10.45 19.28 23.72
N MET A 169 10.37 18.53 24.83
CA MET A 169 11.01 17.24 25.08
C MET A 169 10.13 16.04 24.67
N SER A 170 9.88 15.90 23.37
CA SER A 170 9.25 14.70 22.80
C SER A 170 10.32 13.75 22.24
N PHE A 171 10.80 12.82 23.06
CA PHE A 171 11.66 11.71 22.64
C PHE A 171 10.93 10.86 21.58
N LEU A 172 11.31 11.00 20.31
CA LEU A 172 10.79 10.23 19.17
C LEU A 172 11.43 8.83 19.15
N ASP A 173 11.06 7.99 20.12
CA ASP A 173 11.25 6.55 20.03
C ASP A 173 10.04 5.97 19.28
N ASP A 174 10.00 6.09 17.95
CA ASP A 174 8.91 5.52 17.15
C ASP A 174 9.15 4.02 16.90
N ILE A 175 8.16 3.19 17.24
CA ILE A 175 8.10 1.78 16.81
C ILE A 175 8.03 1.77 15.28
N ILE A 176 8.91 1.00 14.62
CA ILE A 176 9.07 1.06 13.17
C ILE A 176 8.03 0.17 12.48
N GLU A 177 7.09 0.79 11.76
CA GLU A 177 6.09 0.12 10.93
C GLU A 177 6.72 -0.59 9.73
N ASP A 178 6.09 -1.68 9.27
CA ASP A 178 6.44 -2.32 8.01
C ASP A 178 5.69 -1.65 6.86
N THR A 179 6.26 -0.55 6.35
CA THR A 179 5.77 0.16 5.15
C THR A 179 6.30 -0.43 3.84
N GLU A 180 7.43 -1.15 3.90
CA GLU A 180 8.21 -1.59 2.71
C GLU A 180 8.57 -3.09 2.77
N SER A 181 7.84 -3.90 3.54
CA SER A 181 8.14 -5.35 3.60
C SER A 181 7.63 -6.05 2.34
N PRO A 182 8.36 -7.02 1.76
CA PRO A 182 7.99 -7.76 0.53
C PRO A 182 6.69 -8.59 0.61
N GLY A 183 5.94 -8.50 1.71
CA GLY A 183 4.63 -9.14 1.89
C GLY A 183 3.42 -8.24 1.59
N TYR A 184 3.64 -7.01 1.09
CA TYR A 184 2.61 -6.09 0.60
C TYR A 184 2.84 -5.79 -0.89
N GLU A 185 2.92 -6.81 -1.73
CA GLU A 185 2.75 -6.58 -3.17
C GLU A 185 1.32 -6.10 -3.40
N ILE A 186 1.16 -4.81 -3.69
CA ILE A 186 -0.13 -4.23 -4.06
C ILE A 186 -0.40 -4.71 -5.50
N PRO A 187 -1.45 -5.52 -5.75
CA PRO A 187 -1.78 -5.97 -7.09
C PRO A 187 -1.91 -4.78 -8.03
N ALA A 188 -1.50 -4.93 -9.30
CA ALA A 188 -1.52 -3.83 -10.27
C ALA A 188 -2.89 -3.13 -10.36
N ARG A 189 -3.98 -3.90 -10.24
CA ARG A 189 -5.37 -3.37 -10.23
C ARG A 189 -5.70 -2.44 -9.05
N PHE A 190 -4.98 -2.57 -7.93
CA PHE A 190 -5.12 -1.72 -6.74
C PHE A 190 -4.11 -0.57 -6.69
N ARG A 191 -3.15 -0.52 -7.63
CA ARG A 191 -2.11 0.52 -7.67
C ARG A 191 -2.72 1.91 -7.86
N SER A 192 -3.59 2.08 -8.84
CA SER A 192 -4.28 3.34 -9.12
C SER A 192 -5.15 3.81 -7.95
N LEU A 193 -5.87 2.87 -7.31
CA LEU A 193 -6.64 3.14 -6.11
C LEU A 193 -5.75 3.57 -4.93
N TYR A 194 -4.62 2.88 -4.73
CA TYR A 194 -3.64 3.22 -3.70
C TYR A 194 -3.03 4.59 -3.92
N ASP A 195 -2.66 4.92 -5.15
CA ASP A 195 -2.08 6.20 -5.53
C ASP A 195 -3.09 7.33 -5.30
N LEU A 196 -4.36 7.12 -5.69
CA LEU A 196 -5.45 8.06 -5.45
C LEU A 196 -5.72 8.28 -3.96
N ILE A 197 -5.79 7.20 -3.17
CA ILE A 197 -5.93 7.28 -1.71
C ILE A 197 -4.75 8.04 -1.10
N THR A 198 -3.53 7.73 -1.53
CA THR A 198 -2.31 8.38 -1.04
C THR A 198 -2.31 9.86 -1.39
N GLN A 199 -2.74 10.23 -2.60
CA GLN A 199 -2.89 11.63 -3.00
C GLN A 199 -3.92 12.37 -2.14
N TYR A 200 -5.07 11.77 -1.86
CA TYR A 200 -6.07 12.38 -0.98
C TYR A 200 -5.58 12.54 0.46
N VAL A 201 -4.82 11.57 0.97
CA VAL A 201 -4.17 11.67 2.29
C VAL A 201 -3.15 12.80 2.32
N MET A 202 -2.32 12.94 1.29
CA MET A 202 -1.34 14.04 1.18
C MET A 202 -2.00 15.42 1.11
N GLN A 203 -3.20 15.51 0.53
CA GLN A 203 -4.03 16.72 0.50
C GLN A 203 -4.78 16.98 1.82
N GLY A 204 -4.67 16.11 2.83
CA GLY A 204 -5.41 16.19 4.09
C GLY A 204 -6.91 15.85 3.97
N ARG A 205 -7.37 15.36 2.81
CA ARG A 205 -8.78 15.00 2.55
C ARG A 205 -9.10 13.60 3.05
N HIS A 206 -8.89 13.36 4.34
CA HIS A 206 -9.00 12.03 4.95
C HIS A 206 -10.41 11.42 4.86
N GLN A 207 -11.49 12.23 4.93
CA GLN A 207 -12.85 11.70 4.81
C GLN A 207 -13.13 11.10 3.42
N VAL A 208 -12.66 11.75 2.35
CA VAL A 208 -12.85 11.26 0.96
C VAL A 208 -12.11 9.94 0.76
N ALA A 209 -10.87 9.87 1.25
CA ALA A 209 -10.07 8.65 1.21
C ALA A 209 -10.75 7.49 1.97
N LEU A 210 -11.33 7.76 3.15
CA LEU A 210 -12.11 6.76 3.91
C LEU A 210 -13.36 6.29 3.17
N THR A 211 -14.13 7.22 2.56
CA THR A 211 -15.34 6.84 1.82
C THR A 211 -15.01 5.94 0.64
N LEU A 212 -13.91 6.24 -0.06
CA LEU A 212 -13.43 5.42 -1.15
C LEU A 212 -13.02 4.02 -0.67
N CYS A 213 -12.24 3.92 0.41
CA CYS A 213 -11.88 2.63 1.01
C CYS A 213 -13.11 1.80 1.39
N LYS A 214 -14.11 2.42 2.04
CA LYS A 214 -15.35 1.74 2.45
C LYS A 214 -16.16 1.22 1.27
N GLN A 215 -16.27 2.00 0.19
CA GLN A 215 -16.96 1.58 -1.03
C GLN A 215 -16.23 0.41 -1.70
N THR A 216 -14.90 0.46 -1.76
CA THR A 216 -14.11 -0.63 -2.32
C THR A 216 -14.28 -1.92 -1.51
N ILE A 217 -14.24 -1.85 -0.18
CA ILE A 217 -14.46 -3.01 0.70
C ILE A 217 -15.85 -3.61 0.44
N GLN A 218 -16.92 -2.79 0.40
CA GLN A 218 -18.27 -3.26 0.12
C GLN A 218 -18.41 -3.94 -1.25
N ASN A 219 -17.68 -3.47 -2.26
CA ASN A 219 -17.68 -4.10 -3.58
C ASN A 219 -16.93 -5.43 -3.56
N LEU A 220 -15.82 -5.52 -2.82
CA LEU A 220 -15.06 -6.77 -2.65
C LEU A 220 -15.83 -7.82 -1.85
N GLU A 221 -16.53 -7.43 -0.78
CA GLU A 221 -17.36 -8.33 0.02
C GLU A 221 -18.47 -9.00 -0.80
N LYS A 222 -19.01 -8.31 -1.81
CA LYS A 222 -20.03 -8.87 -2.73
C LYS A 222 -19.46 -9.96 -3.64
N THR A 223 -18.18 -9.91 -3.96
CA THR A 223 -17.53 -10.88 -4.85
C THR A 223 -17.10 -12.14 -4.10
N SER A 224 -16.57 -12.00 -2.87
CA SER A 224 -16.20 -13.13 -2.01
C SER A 224 -16.06 -12.70 -0.55
N ARG A 225 -16.31 -13.63 0.39
CA ARG A 225 -16.33 -13.40 1.84
C ARG A 225 -14.94 -13.21 2.46
N PHE A 226 -13.89 -13.73 1.84
CA PHE A 226 -12.51 -13.60 2.32
C PHE A 226 -11.59 -13.29 1.13
N ASN A 227 -11.54 -12.03 0.73
CA ASN A 227 -10.69 -11.59 -0.36
C ASN A 227 -9.33 -11.10 0.17
N PRO A 228 -8.19 -11.65 -0.30
CA PRO A 228 -6.85 -11.17 0.10
C PRO A 228 -6.66 -9.65 -0.10
N GLU A 229 -7.38 -9.08 -1.06
CA GLU A 229 -7.32 -7.67 -1.43
C GLU A 229 -8.10 -6.75 -0.50
N GLU A 230 -9.13 -7.29 0.15
CA GLU A 230 -9.84 -6.58 1.20
C GLU A 230 -8.86 -6.24 2.33
N ALA A 231 -7.97 -7.18 2.69
CA ALA A 231 -6.92 -6.93 3.68
C ALA A 231 -5.94 -5.81 3.26
N ILE A 232 -5.73 -5.60 1.96
CA ILE A 232 -4.90 -4.51 1.44
C ILE A 232 -5.61 -3.16 1.62
N VAL A 233 -6.89 -3.08 1.26
CA VAL A 233 -7.70 -1.85 1.44
C VAL A 233 -7.90 -1.53 2.92
N LEU A 234 -8.14 -2.54 3.76
CA LEU A 234 -8.20 -2.38 5.22
C LEU A 234 -6.87 -1.85 5.78
N HIS A 235 -5.72 -2.34 5.29
CA HIS A 235 -4.44 -1.79 5.69
C HIS A 235 -4.28 -0.30 5.31
N MET A 236 -4.71 0.10 4.11
CA MET A 236 -4.73 1.51 3.70
C MET A 236 -5.64 2.34 4.62
N GLN A 237 -6.84 1.83 4.92
CA GLN A 237 -7.80 2.48 5.81
C GLN A 237 -7.24 2.67 7.22
N ALA A 238 -6.49 1.69 7.75
CA ALA A 238 -5.82 1.81 9.03
C ALA A 238 -4.76 2.92 9.04
N ARG A 239 -4.02 3.10 7.93
CA ARG A 239 -3.06 4.20 7.78
C ARG A 239 -3.77 5.56 7.82
N ILE A 240 -4.90 5.69 7.15
CA ILE A 240 -5.70 6.93 7.19
C ILE A 240 -6.20 7.20 8.61
N TYR A 241 -6.74 6.19 9.31
CA TYR A 241 -7.19 6.33 10.70
C TYR A 241 -6.05 6.74 11.66
N LYS A 242 -4.84 6.23 11.44
CA LYS A 242 -3.64 6.64 12.18
C LYS A 242 -3.34 8.12 11.98
N ASP A 243 -3.38 8.60 10.73
CA ASP A 243 -3.08 10.00 10.40
C ASP A 243 -4.13 10.95 11.01
N MET A 244 -5.38 10.49 11.14
CA MET A 244 -6.44 11.22 11.86
C MET A 244 -6.35 11.11 13.39
N GLY A 245 -5.40 10.35 13.94
CA GLY A 245 -5.27 10.10 15.38
C GLY A 245 -6.30 9.14 15.98
N ASN A 246 -7.15 8.50 15.16
CA ASN A 246 -8.15 7.54 15.64
C ASN A 246 -7.56 6.13 15.74
N MET A 247 -6.83 5.87 16.82
CA MET A 247 -6.11 4.60 17.03
C MET A 247 -7.04 3.40 17.23
N GLN A 248 -8.21 3.59 17.85
CA GLN A 248 -9.14 2.49 18.13
C GLN A 248 -9.71 1.88 16.85
N GLU A 249 -10.15 2.73 15.91
CA GLU A 249 -10.63 2.27 14.61
C GLU A 249 -9.53 1.63 13.79
N ALA A 250 -8.31 2.18 13.83
CA ALA A 250 -7.18 1.59 13.11
C ALA A 250 -6.83 0.18 13.62
N VAL A 251 -6.87 -0.05 14.94
CA VAL A 251 -6.68 -1.39 15.53
C VAL A 251 -7.81 -2.33 15.10
N ARG A 252 -9.07 -1.87 15.10
CA ARG A 252 -10.22 -2.67 14.66
C ARG A 252 -10.07 -3.14 13.21
N VAL A 253 -9.70 -2.22 12.32
CA VAL A 253 -9.48 -2.47 10.90
C VAL A 253 -8.29 -3.42 10.67
N LEU A 254 -7.17 -3.23 11.39
CA LEU A 254 -6.02 -4.13 11.28
C LEU A 254 -6.31 -5.54 11.81
N LYS A 255 -7.14 -5.69 12.84
CA LYS A 255 -7.62 -7.01 13.30
C LYS A 255 -8.44 -7.73 12.24
N ALA A 256 -9.31 -7.00 11.54
CA ALA A 256 -10.06 -7.57 10.41
C ALA A 256 -9.11 -8.00 9.29
N ALA A 257 -8.13 -7.16 8.94
CA ALA A 257 -7.11 -7.50 7.93
C ALA A 257 -6.27 -8.73 8.34
N LEU A 258 -5.95 -8.88 9.63
CA LEU A 258 -5.24 -10.04 10.16
C LEU A 258 -6.04 -11.32 9.96
N LEU A 259 -7.33 -11.32 10.34
CA LEU A 259 -8.22 -12.47 10.20
C LEU A 259 -8.33 -12.94 8.74
N ILE A 260 -8.48 -12.00 7.81
CA ILE A 260 -8.54 -12.31 6.38
C ILE A 260 -7.22 -12.92 5.90
N ARG A 261 -6.07 -12.37 6.30
CA ARG A 261 -4.76 -12.90 5.89
C ARG A 261 -4.46 -14.27 6.48
N GLU A 262 -4.83 -14.52 7.73
CA GLU A 262 -4.68 -15.83 8.35
C GLU A 262 -5.53 -16.89 7.62
N ASN A 263 -6.78 -16.57 7.27
CA ASN A 263 -7.67 -17.49 6.58
C ASN A 263 -7.26 -17.74 5.11
N THR A 264 -6.67 -16.75 4.44
CA THR A 264 -6.35 -16.84 3.01
C THR A 264 -4.93 -17.34 2.73
N LEU A 265 -3.95 -16.95 3.55
CA LEU A 265 -2.52 -17.21 3.33
C LEU A 265 -1.91 -18.16 4.37
N GLY A 266 -2.63 -18.44 5.46
CA GLY A 266 -2.16 -19.26 6.57
C GLY A 266 -1.46 -18.45 7.67
N HIS A 267 -1.37 -19.06 8.87
CA HIS A 267 -0.89 -18.38 10.08
C HIS A 267 0.60 -18.01 10.08
N GLU A 268 1.42 -18.67 9.25
CA GLU A 268 2.88 -18.48 9.20
C GLU A 268 3.33 -17.64 7.99
N HIS A 269 2.39 -16.98 7.28
CA HIS A 269 2.74 -16.23 6.07
C HIS A 269 3.46 -14.89 6.40
N PRO A 270 4.45 -14.43 5.60
CA PRO A 270 5.16 -13.17 5.85
C PRO A 270 4.27 -11.93 5.94
N SER A 271 3.14 -11.96 5.22
CA SER A 271 2.14 -10.88 5.21
C SER A 271 1.33 -10.80 6.51
N VAL A 272 1.18 -11.92 7.24
CA VAL A 272 0.58 -11.98 8.59
C VAL A 272 1.53 -11.33 9.59
N ALA A 273 2.83 -11.64 9.53
CA ALA A 273 3.84 -11.00 10.38
C ALA A 273 3.86 -9.47 10.21
N ALA A 274 3.71 -8.96 8.98
CA ALA A 274 3.68 -7.52 8.73
C ALA A 274 2.44 -6.85 9.35
N VAL A 275 1.25 -7.48 9.28
CA VAL A 275 0.05 -6.97 9.96
C VAL A 275 0.19 -7.01 11.47
N LEU A 276 0.78 -8.08 12.03
CA LEU A 276 1.05 -8.21 13.46
C LEU A 276 2.02 -7.14 13.97
N ASN A 277 3.09 -6.83 13.21
CA ASN A 277 4.00 -5.73 13.56
C ASN A 277 3.28 -4.37 13.55
N ASN A 278 2.46 -4.11 12.54
CA ASN A 278 1.69 -2.88 12.46
C ASN A 278 0.65 -2.78 13.60
N LEU A 279 -0.01 -3.88 13.98
CA LEU A 279 -0.85 -3.94 15.18
C LEU A 279 -0.07 -3.63 16.46
N ALA A 280 1.15 -4.18 16.60
CA ALA A 280 2.00 -3.91 17.75
C ALA A 280 2.37 -2.42 17.86
N VAL A 281 2.67 -1.76 16.72
CA VAL A 281 2.90 -0.31 16.68
C VAL A 281 1.68 0.45 17.20
N MET A 282 0.48 0.11 16.69
CA MET A 282 -0.75 0.82 17.07
C MET A 282 -1.10 0.62 18.55
N TYR A 283 -0.89 -0.60 19.08
CA TYR A 283 -1.05 -0.87 20.50
C TYR A 283 -0.02 -0.13 21.35
N GLY A 284 1.24 -0.08 20.92
CA GLY A 284 2.30 0.66 21.61
C GLY A 284 2.00 2.16 21.69
N LYS A 285 1.55 2.78 20.58
CA LYS A 285 1.12 4.20 20.56
C LYS A 285 -0.10 4.46 21.43
N SER A 286 -0.97 3.46 21.61
CA SER A 286 -2.14 3.56 22.48
C SER A 286 -1.84 3.27 23.97
N GLY A 287 -0.58 2.98 24.33
CA GLY A 287 -0.17 2.64 25.70
C GLY A 287 -0.42 1.17 26.11
N ASN A 288 -0.97 0.34 25.22
CA ASN A 288 -1.26 -1.07 25.47
C ASN A 288 -0.03 -1.96 25.19
N PHE A 289 1.04 -1.76 25.96
CA PHE A 289 2.34 -2.39 25.70
C PHE A 289 2.34 -3.92 25.83
N LYS A 290 1.52 -4.49 26.73
CA LYS A 290 1.43 -5.95 26.92
C LYS A 290 0.87 -6.66 25.69
N ASP A 291 -0.16 -6.11 25.07
CA ASP A 291 -0.76 -6.67 23.86
C ASP A 291 0.16 -6.45 22.66
N ALA A 292 0.81 -5.29 22.58
CA ALA A 292 1.83 -5.01 21.57
C ALA A 292 2.98 -6.03 21.62
N GLU A 293 3.49 -6.34 22.82
CA GLU A 293 4.57 -7.32 23.01
C GLU A 293 4.17 -8.71 22.49
N LYS A 294 2.94 -9.16 22.78
CA LYS A 294 2.43 -10.44 22.26
C LYS A 294 2.37 -10.47 20.72
N MET A 295 1.84 -9.41 20.11
CA MET A 295 1.74 -9.33 18.65
C MET A 295 3.13 -9.28 17.99
N CYS A 296 4.07 -8.55 18.59
CA CYS A 296 5.42 -8.40 18.06
C CYS A 296 6.26 -9.69 18.22
N LYS A 297 6.13 -10.43 19.34
CA LYS A 297 6.75 -11.76 19.52
C LYS A 297 6.23 -12.77 18.49
N ARG A 298 4.92 -12.78 18.25
CA ARG A 298 4.34 -13.63 17.21
C ARG A 298 4.86 -13.28 15.81
N ALA A 299 5.00 -11.99 15.50
CA ALA A 299 5.60 -11.56 14.23
C ALA A 299 7.07 -11.99 14.11
N LEU A 300 7.82 -11.95 15.21
CA LEU A 300 9.22 -12.39 15.29
C LEU A 300 9.35 -13.87 14.96
N GLU A 301 8.58 -14.73 15.64
CA GLU A 301 8.60 -16.19 15.42
C GLU A 301 8.33 -16.54 13.94
N ILE A 302 7.37 -15.85 13.31
CA ILE A 302 7.04 -16.04 11.90
C ILE A 302 8.22 -15.60 11.01
N LYS A 303 8.81 -14.43 11.25
CA LYS A 303 9.93 -13.93 10.45
C LYS A 303 11.21 -14.76 10.63
N GLU A 304 11.49 -15.25 11.84
CA GLU A 304 12.63 -16.12 12.12
C GLU A 304 12.52 -17.45 11.37
N LYS A 305 11.32 -18.05 11.33
CA LYS A 305 11.07 -19.29 10.57
C LYS A 305 11.29 -19.12 9.06
N ILE A 306 10.90 -17.99 8.50
CA ILE A 306 10.91 -17.76 7.04
C ILE A 306 12.27 -17.25 6.55
N ASN A 307 12.81 -16.25 7.24
CA ASN A 307 14.00 -15.52 6.78
C ASN A 307 15.29 -15.98 7.50
N GLY A 308 15.17 -16.86 8.50
CA GLY A 308 16.26 -17.21 9.40
C GLY A 308 16.47 -16.17 10.52
N THR A 309 17.29 -16.52 11.50
CA THR A 309 17.57 -15.69 12.69
C THR A 309 18.39 -14.44 12.37
N TYR A 310 19.29 -14.53 11.38
CA TYR A 310 20.11 -13.41 10.92
C TYR A 310 19.47 -12.79 9.68
N HIS A 311 18.40 -12.00 9.86
CA HIS A 311 17.80 -11.22 8.77
C HIS A 311 17.45 -9.79 9.21
N PRO A 312 17.60 -8.75 8.35
CA PRO A 312 17.29 -7.37 8.71
C PRO A 312 15.86 -7.11 9.22
N SER A 313 14.89 -7.91 8.77
CA SER A 313 13.50 -7.82 9.28
C SER A 313 13.35 -8.37 10.70
N VAL A 314 14.15 -9.37 11.07
CA VAL A 314 14.19 -9.93 12.43
C VAL A 314 14.83 -8.90 13.37
N ALA A 315 15.94 -8.28 12.96
CA ALA A 315 16.56 -7.18 13.69
C ALA A 315 15.58 -6.01 13.94
N LYS A 316 14.77 -5.68 12.94
CA LYS A 316 13.73 -4.64 13.07
C LYS A 316 12.70 -4.98 14.15
N LEU A 317 12.26 -6.24 14.21
CA LEU A 317 11.33 -6.71 15.23
C LEU A 317 11.97 -6.75 16.63
N PHE A 318 13.24 -7.12 16.75
CA PHE A 318 13.97 -7.01 18.01
C PHE A 318 14.03 -5.57 18.52
N ASN A 319 14.32 -4.59 17.65
CA ASN A 319 14.27 -3.18 18.01
C ASN A 319 12.88 -2.74 18.51
N ASN A 320 11.81 -3.18 17.83
CA ASN A 320 10.43 -2.87 18.24
C ASN A 320 10.08 -3.52 19.59
N LEU A 321 10.48 -4.77 19.82
CA LEU A 321 10.32 -5.45 21.11
C LEU A 321 11.10 -4.77 22.23
N ALA A 322 12.33 -4.33 21.96
CA ALA A 322 13.15 -3.60 22.91
C ALA A 322 12.45 -2.32 23.38
N LEU A 323 11.91 -1.55 22.45
CA LEU A 323 11.16 -0.34 22.75
C LEU A 323 9.87 -0.61 23.56
N LEU A 324 9.14 -1.68 23.22
CA LEU A 324 7.97 -2.12 23.99
C LEU A 324 8.33 -2.56 25.42
N CYS A 325 9.48 -3.21 25.60
CA CYS A 325 9.99 -3.58 26.92
C CYS A 325 10.47 -2.37 27.72
N GLN A 326 11.13 -1.41 27.06
CA GLN A 326 11.55 -0.14 27.64
C GLN A 326 10.37 0.67 28.17
N ASN A 327 9.27 0.75 27.43
CA ASN A 327 8.04 1.42 27.86
C ASN A 327 7.33 0.69 29.03
N GLN A 328 7.62 -0.60 29.24
CA GLN A 328 7.16 -1.37 30.39
C GLN A 328 8.15 -1.35 31.57
N ASN A 329 9.24 -0.58 31.49
CA ASN A 329 10.34 -0.56 32.45
C ASN A 329 11.06 -1.92 32.62
N LYS A 330 10.96 -2.82 31.62
CA LYS A 330 11.68 -4.10 31.58
C LYS A 330 13.06 -3.88 30.94
N TYR A 331 13.92 -3.18 31.66
CA TYR A 331 15.17 -2.66 31.13
C TYR A 331 16.17 -3.73 30.67
N GLU A 332 16.33 -4.82 31.44
CA GLU A 332 17.24 -5.93 31.08
C GLU A 332 16.80 -6.63 29.78
N GLN A 333 15.50 -6.84 29.61
CA GLN A 333 14.95 -7.45 28.40
C GLN A 333 15.10 -6.52 27.19
N ALA A 334 14.91 -5.21 27.40
CA ALA A 334 15.12 -4.22 26.34
C ALA A 334 16.59 -4.18 25.88
N GLU A 335 17.54 -4.24 26.82
CA GLU A 335 18.97 -4.28 26.52
C GLU A 335 19.35 -5.53 25.73
N TYR A 336 18.84 -6.70 26.13
CA TYR A 336 19.01 -7.95 25.38
C TYR A 336 18.54 -7.82 23.92
N TYR A 337 17.32 -7.31 23.71
CA TYR A 337 16.77 -7.16 22.37
C TYR A 337 17.51 -6.10 21.52
N TYR A 338 17.96 -4.99 22.11
CA TYR A 338 18.79 -4.02 21.39
C TYR A 338 20.13 -4.60 20.96
N ASN A 339 20.78 -5.40 21.82
CA ASN A 339 22.04 -6.07 21.49
C ASN A 339 21.85 -7.08 20.34
N GLN A 340 20.80 -7.92 20.40
CA GLN A 340 20.47 -8.85 19.30
C GLN A 340 20.21 -8.11 17.97
N SER A 341 19.46 -7.01 18.00
CA SER A 341 19.24 -6.20 16.80
C SER A 341 20.55 -5.60 16.26
N LEU A 342 21.44 -5.14 17.13
CA LEU A 342 22.72 -4.54 16.75
C LEU A 342 23.65 -5.58 16.14
N GLU A 343 23.73 -6.78 16.71
CA GLU A 343 24.54 -7.88 16.17
C GLU A 343 24.14 -8.22 14.74
N ILE A 344 22.83 -8.40 14.50
CA ILE A 344 22.32 -8.71 13.16
C ILE A 344 22.57 -7.57 12.16
N TYR A 345 22.34 -6.31 12.56
CA TYR A 345 22.58 -5.19 11.64
C TYR A 345 24.07 -4.98 11.34
N LYS A 346 24.95 -5.18 12.32
CA LYS A 346 26.41 -5.09 12.12
C LYS A 346 26.91 -6.20 11.20
N SER A 347 26.44 -7.44 11.39
CA SER A 347 26.87 -8.57 10.55
C SER A 347 26.40 -8.42 9.10
N MET A 348 25.21 -7.87 8.87
CA MET A 348 24.62 -7.74 7.54
C MET A 348 25.10 -6.54 6.74
N PHE A 349 25.17 -5.36 7.37
CA PHE A 349 25.39 -4.11 6.66
C PHE A 349 26.71 -3.43 7.02
N GLY A 350 27.47 -4.00 7.96
CA GLY A 350 28.63 -3.35 8.56
C GLY A 350 28.25 -2.25 9.56
N ASN A 351 29.25 -1.72 10.26
CA ASN A 351 29.05 -0.77 11.37
C ASN A 351 28.45 0.58 10.95
N ASP A 352 28.55 0.93 9.68
CA ASP A 352 28.27 2.30 9.19
C ASP A 352 26.84 2.48 8.68
N HIS A 353 26.06 1.40 8.62
CA HIS A 353 24.73 1.47 8.05
C HIS A 353 23.78 2.29 8.92
N MET A 354 22.85 3.01 8.28
CA MET A 354 21.87 3.85 8.98
C MET A 354 21.08 3.08 10.04
N SER A 355 20.75 1.81 9.78
CA SER A 355 20.04 0.95 10.74
C SER A 355 20.86 0.65 11.99
N VAL A 356 22.19 0.52 11.89
CA VAL A 356 23.07 0.34 13.06
C VAL A 356 23.05 1.62 13.91
N MET A 357 23.19 2.79 13.29
CA MET A 357 23.12 4.08 14.00
C MET A 357 21.78 4.29 14.69
N LYS A 358 20.66 3.98 14.02
CA LYS A 358 19.31 4.05 14.63
C LYS A 358 19.20 3.12 15.84
N SER A 359 19.66 1.87 15.71
CA SER A 359 19.60 0.90 16.80
C SER A 359 20.50 1.31 17.98
N LYS A 360 21.70 1.84 17.72
CA LYS A 360 22.58 2.41 18.74
C LYS A 360 21.93 3.61 19.44
N ASN A 361 21.26 4.50 18.70
CA ASN A 361 20.55 5.63 19.28
C ASN A 361 19.40 5.19 20.21
N ASN A 362 18.63 4.18 19.80
CA ASN A 362 17.56 3.61 20.62
C ASN A 362 18.12 2.92 21.87
N HIS A 363 19.22 2.18 21.74
CA HIS A 363 19.92 1.57 22.87
C HIS A 363 20.46 2.65 23.85
N ALA A 364 21.00 3.76 23.34
CA ALA A 364 21.39 4.88 24.19
C ALA A 364 20.18 5.56 24.88
N SER A 365 19.02 5.63 24.21
CA SER A 365 17.76 6.12 24.80
C SER A 365 17.32 5.26 26.00
N LEU A 366 17.51 3.94 25.92
CA LEU A 366 17.28 3.03 27.05
C LEU A 366 18.13 3.42 28.27
N TYR A 367 19.43 3.69 28.09
CA TYR A 367 20.31 4.11 29.18
C TYR A 367 19.96 5.48 29.73
N LEU A 368 19.52 6.42 28.88
CA LEU A 368 19.00 7.71 29.32
C LEU A 368 17.80 7.54 30.26
N ARG A 369 16.86 6.64 29.93
CA ARG A 369 15.70 6.36 30.80
C ARG A 369 16.08 5.68 32.12
N GLN A 370 17.15 4.89 32.13
CA GLN A 370 17.70 4.29 33.36
C GLN A 370 18.53 5.28 34.21
N GLY A 371 18.80 6.50 33.71
CA GLY A 371 19.71 7.45 34.36
C GLY A 371 21.20 7.09 34.21
N LYS A 372 21.54 6.12 33.37
CA LYS A 372 22.94 5.69 33.10
C LYS A 372 23.58 6.58 32.03
N TYR A 373 23.76 7.87 32.35
CA TYR A 373 24.20 8.88 31.39
C TYR A 373 25.59 8.61 30.77
N ARG A 374 26.54 8.02 31.52
CA ARG A 374 27.88 7.71 30.98
C ARG A 374 27.81 6.70 29.82
N GLN A 375 27.04 5.63 30.00
CA GLN A 375 26.87 4.59 28.98
C GLN A 375 26.17 5.13 27.73
N ALA A 376 25.14 5.97 27.92
CA ALA A 376 24.50 6.66 26.79
C ALA A 376 25.48 7.58 26.05
N GLN A 377 26.33 8.30 26.79
CA GLN A 377 27.36 9.18 26.22
C GLN A 377 28.38 8.41 25.40
N ASP A 378 28.82 7.25 25.88
CA ASP A 378 29.80 6.41 25.19
C ASP A 378 29.24 5.91 23.86
N ILE A 379 27.99 5.43 23.83
CA ILE A 379 27.33 4.99 22.59
C ILE A 379 27.18 6.15 21.60
N TYR A 380 26.71 7.32 22.04
CA TYR A 380 26.59 8.48 21.16
C TYR A 380 27.94 8.96 20.63
N ARG A 381 28.99 8.91 21.46
CA ARG A 381 30.36 9.23 21.05
C ARG A 381 30.83 8.27 19.96
N GLU A 382 30.68 6.96 20.15
CA GLU A 382 31.03 5.96 19.15
C GLU A 382 30.33 6.21 17.81
N VAL A 383 29.02 6.48 17.81
CA VAL A 383 28.25 6.74 16.59
C VAL A 383 28.81 7.95 15.84
N LEU A 384 29.14 9.03 16.56
CA LEU A 384 29.67 10.26 15.96
C LEU A 384 31.08 10.06 15.40
N ILE A 385 31.96 9.39 16.14
CA ILE A 385 33.33 9.11 15.71
C ILE A 385 33.32 8.22 14.47
N GLN A 386 32.63 7.08 14.51
CA GLN A 386 32.54 6.12 13.38
C GLN A 386 32.03 6.80 12.11
N PHE A 387 30.99 7.63 12.26
CA PHE A 387 30.44 8.37 11.13
C PHE A 387 31.42 9.41 10.57
N CYS A 388 32.20 10.07 11.43
CA CYS A 388 33.19 11.07 11.01
C CYS A 388 34.42 10.45 10.36
N GLU A 389 34.99 9.40 10.95
CA GLU A 389 36.16 8.68 10.41
C GLU A 389 35.90 8.20 8.98
N LYS A 390 34.72 7.66 8.71
CA LYS A 390 34.37 7.24 7.35
C LYS A 390 34.20 8.40 6.37
N LYS A 391 33.62 9.51 6.81
CA LYS A 391 33.37 10.68 5.93
C LYS A 391 34.62 11.51 5.68
N TYR A 392 35.58 11.46 6.60
CA TYR A 392 36.70 12.39 6.64
C TYR A 392 38.08 11.73 6.70
N GLY A 393 38.15 10.39 6.65
CA GLY A 393 39.37 9.63 6.90
C GLY A 393 39.64 9.46 8.40
N SER A 394 40.47 8.47 8.74
CA SER A 394 41.07 8.41 10.08
C SER A 394 41.86 9.70 10.31
N ILE A 395 41.94 10.18 11.56
CA ILE A 395 42.70 11.39 11.88
C ILE A 395 44.19 11.23 11.50
N ASP A 396 44.65 10.00 11.38
CA ASP A 396 46.03 9.65 11.05
C ASP A 396 46.39 9.85 9.57
N ASP A 397 45.42 9.92 8.66
CA ASP A 397 45.67 9.98 7.22
C ASP A 397 45.30 11.37 6.64
N ASP A 398 46.33 12.14 6.28
CA ASP A 398 46.31 13.35 5.43
C ASP A 398 45.74 14.69 5.93
N SER A 399 45.33 14.84 7.19
CA SER A 399 44.75 16.13 7.64
C SER A 399 45.75 17.18 8.18
N GLY A 400 47.03 16.86 8.32
CA GLY A 400 48.07 17.80 8.78
C GLY A 400 47.85 18.41 10.17
N HIS A 401 46.86 17.92 10.94
CA HIS A 401 46.53 18.41 12.27
C HIS A 401 46.89 17.36 13.32
N THR A 402 47.99 17.60 14.03
CA THR A 402 48.33 16.84 15.23
C THR A 402 47.34 17.22 16.34
N LEU A 403 46.50 16.27 16.77
CA LEU A 403 45.63 16.44 17.94
C LEU A 403 46.48 16.97 19.11
N THR A 404 46.08 18.07 19.72
CA THR A 404 46.73 18.55 20.95
C THR A 404 46.61 17.48 22.05
N PRO A 405 47.51 17.43 23.06
CA PRO A 405 47.41 16.46 24.16
C PRO A 405 46.06 16.50 24.91
N GLN A 406 45.37 17.65 24.89
CA GLN A 406 44.02 17.82 25.43
C GLN A 406 42.93 17.26 24.48
N GLU A 407 43.20 17.18 23.18
CA GLU A 407 42.31 16.57 22.18
C GLU A 407 42.46 15.05 22.09
N GLN A 408 43.57 14.50 22.61
CA GLN A 408 43.78 13.04 22.76
C GLN A 408 43.03 12.44 23.95
N GLU A 409 42.58 13.25 24.93
CA GLU A 409 41.61 12.78 25.92
C GLU A 409 40.25 12.52 25.22
N ASN A 410 39.56 11.43 25.56
CA ASN A 410 38.31 10.96 24.92
C ASN A 410 37.20 12.03 24.75
N GLY A 411 37.24 13.13 25.50
CA GLY A 411 36.33 14.27 25.34
C GLY A 411 36.72 15.26 24.24
N GLY A 412 38.02 15.43 23.98
CA GLY A 412 38.53 16.40 23.03
C GLY A 412 38.40 15.95 21.57
N LEU A 413 38.60 14.65 21.30
CA LEU A 413 38.38 14.05 19.98
C LEU A 413 36.95 14.27 19.45
N LEU A 414 35.97 14.10 20.35
CA LEU A 414 34.56 14.33 20.05
C LEU A 414 34.29 15.81 19.69
N ILE A 415 34.87 16.74 20.46
CA ILE A 415 34.74 18.18 20.22
C ILE A 415 35.38 18.57 18.87
N TYR A 416 36.53 17.98 18.54
CA TYR A 416 37.19 18.16 17.25
C TYR A 416 36.26 17.76 16.08
N TYR A 417 35.68 16.56 16.12
CA TYR A 417 34.79 16.09 15.07
C TYR A 417 33.52 16.95 14.94
N ILE A 418 32.96 17.42 16.05
CA ILE A 418 31.79 18.33 16.04
C ILE A 418 32.14 19.67 15.39
N LYS A 419 33.30 20.25 15.71
CA LYS A 419 33.78 21.47 15.05
C LYS A 419 33.95 21.26 13.55
N LYS A 420 34.55 20.13 13.14
CA LYS A 420 34.72 19.75 11.73
C LYS A 420 33.38 19.58 11.00
N ILE A 421 32.39 18.93 11.63
CA ILE A 421 31.00 18.85 11.13
C ILE A 421 30.40 20.27 10.97
N CYS A 422 30.56 21.12 11.98
CA CYS A 422 30.09 22.50 11.96
C CYS A 422 30.72 23.33 10.84
N GLU A 423 32.04 23.29 10.67
CA GLU A 423 32.77 24.02 9.63
C GLU A 423 32.37 23.57 8.22
N ARG A 424 32.26 22.27 7.99
CA ARG A 424 31.81 21.75 6.68
C ARG A 424 30.34 22.05 6.40
N SER A 425 29.49 22.14 7.44
CA SER A 425 28.11 22.63 7.29
C SER A 425 28.04 24.11 6.88
N LYS A 426 29.05 24.93 7.22
CA LYS A 426 29.15 26.33 6.78
C LYS A 426 29.49 26.43 5.28
N MET A 427 30.26 25.49 4.76
CA MET A 427 30.71 25.45 3.34
C MET A 427 29.61 24.99 2.35
N GLY A 428 28.35 24.88 2.77
CA GLY A 428 27.21 24.54 1.87
C GLY A 428 27.21 23.10 1.32
N LEU A 429 28.17 22.27 1.70
CA LEU A 429 28.26 20.88 1.29
C LEU A 429 27.09 20.08 1.91
N ASN A 430 26.21 19.57 1.05
CA ASN A 430 24.98 18.79 1.31
C ASN A 430 25.18 17.44 2.07
N VAL A 431 26.24 17.33 2.87
CA VAL A 431 26.87 16.07 3.31
C VAL A 431 26.10 15.36 4.43
N PHE A 432 25.14 16.04 5.09
CA PHE A 432 24.44 15.50 6.26
C PHE A 432 22.92 15.47 6.14
N LYS A 433 22.42 14.64 5.22
CA LYS A 433 20.99 14.30 5.14
C LYS A 433 20.59 13.15 6.07
N ASN A 434 21.50 12.60 6.88
CA ASN A 434 21.21 11.43 7.71
C ASN A 434 20.40 11.82 8.95
N PRO A 435 19.10 11.43 9.06
CA PRO A 435 18.29 11.79 10.20
C PRO A 435 18.78 11.14 11.50
N ALA A 436 19.39 9.95 11.43
CA ALA A 436 19.89 9.26 12.61
C ALA A 436 21.04 10.03 13.28
N LEU A 437 21.93 10.63 12.47
CA LEU A 437 23.00 11.48 12.98
C LEU A 437 22.46 12.74 13.67
N ILE A 438 21.42 13.36 13.08
CA ILE A 438 20.77 14.53 13.69
C ILE A 438 20.20 14.15 15.07
N THR A 439 19.54 12.99 15.18
CA THR A 439 19.04 12.48 16.46
C THR A 439 20.16 12.26 17.47
N THR A 440 21.29 11.67 17.04
CA THR A 440 22.47 11.49 17.91
C THR A 440 22.99 12.84 18.44
N LEU A 441 23.15 13.83 17.57
CA LEU A 441 23.63 15.16 17.96
C LEU A 441 22.65 15.87 18.91
N VAL A 442 21.35 15.78 18.66
CA VAL A 442 20.30 16.33 19.55
C VAL A 442 20.37 15.67 20.92
N ASN A 443 20.36 14.34 20.98
CA ASN A 443 20.37 13.60 22.24
C ASN A 443 21.67 13.83 23.02
N MET A 444 22.79 13.97 22.33
CA MET A 444 24.07 14.31 22.95
C MET A 444 24.07 15.74 23.51
N GLY A 445 23.50 16.71 22.79
CA GLY A 445 23.31 18.08 23.31
C GLY A 445 22.46 18.10 24.58
N ILE A 446 21.35 17.35 24.59
CA ILE A 446 20.48 17.19 25.77
C ILE A 446 21.27 16.54 26.92
N LEU A 447 21.99 15.45 26.67
CA LEU A 447 22.81 14.77 27.67
C LEU A 447 23.87 15.71 28.26
N HIS A 448 24.53 16.53 27.44
CA HIS A 448 25.52 17.50 27.92
C HIS A 448 24.89 18.62 28.75
N ARG A 449 23.64 19.05 28.46
CA ARG A 449 22.88 19.94 29.36
C ARG A 449 22.59 19.28 30.69
N LEU A 450 22.17 18.01 30.70
CA LEU A 450 21.88 17.26 31.92
C LEU A 450 23.13 17.08 32.81
N ILE A 451 24.31 16.95 32.21
CA ILE A 451 25.60 16.86 32.91
C ILE A 451 26.13 18.24 33.36
N GLY A 452 25.52 19.35 32.90
CA GLY A 452 25.94 20.72 33.23
C GLY A 452 27.03 21.30 32.33
N LYS A 453 27.37 20.63 31.22
CA LYS A 453 28.35 21.10 30.22
C LYS A 453 27.71 21.99 29.16
N ASN A 454 27.20 23.14 29.59
CA ASN A 454 26.39 24.03 28.75
C ASN A 454 27.12 24.54 27.49
N LYS A 455 28.44 24.80 27.57
CA LYS A 455 29.24 25.25 26.42
C LYS A 455 29.29 24.20 25.32
N GLU A 456 29.48 22.93 25.68
CA GLU A 456 29.51 21.81 24.74
C GLU A 456 28.11 21.55 24.17
N ALA A 457 27.07 21.61 25.01
CA ALA A 457 25.68 21.47 24.57
C ALA A 457 25.30 22.51 23.50
N SER A 458 25.72 23.77 23.65
CA SER A 458 25.48 24.82 22.65
C SER A 458 26.14 24.50 21.29
N LEU A 459 27.31 23.84 21.28
CA LEU A 459 27.96 23.42 20.04
C LEU A 459 27.16 22.33 19.31
N PHE A 460 26.59 21.37 20.04
CA PHE A 460 25.70 20.36 19.46
C PHE A 460 24.40 20.97 18.90
N GLU A 461 23.82 21.94 19.60
CA GLU A 461 22.61 22.61 19.12
C GLU A 461 22.88 23.48 17.90
N GLU A 462 24.01 24.17 17.87
CA GLU A 462 24.43 24.97 16.72
C GLU A 462 24.65 24.08 15.48
N SER A 463 25.29 22.92 15.64
CA SER A 463 25.50 21.98 14.54
C SER A 463 24.17 21.47 13.97
N VAL A 464 23.24 21.06 14.85
CA VAL A 464 21.90 20.62 14.47
C VAL A 464 21.11 21.72 13.76
N PHE A 465 21.14 22.95 14.30
CA PHE A 465 20.44 24.10 13.72
C PHE A 465 20.92 24.37 12.29
N ARG A 466 22.24 24.35 12.07
CA ARG A 466 22.82 24.56 10.74
C ARG A 466 22.46 23.44 9.77
N MET A 467 22.47 22.18 10.22
CA MET A 467 22.04 21.02 9.42
C MET A 467 20.55 21.07 9.05
N LYS A 468 19.68 21.62 9.92
CA LYS A 468 18.25 21.79 9.61
C LYS A 468 17.97 22.95 8.64
N LYS A 469 18.74 24.06 8.75
CA LYS A 469 18.59 25.24 7.88
C LYS A 469 18.98 24.98 6.42
N THR A 470 19.94 24.10 6.17
CA THR A 470 20.27 23.65 4.81
C THR A 470 19.14 22.81 4.20
N ASN A 471 18.45 21.98 5.00
CA ASN A 471 17.29 21.21 4.54
C ASN A 471 16.07 22.08 4.17
N SER A 472 15.84 23.22 4.85
CA SER A 472 14.69 24.09 4.57
C SER A 472 14.87 24.99 3.34
N ARG A 473 16.11 25.34 2.95
CA ARG A 473 16.38 26.20 1.77
C ARG A 473 15.98 25.56 0.44
N TYR A 474 15.82 24.24 0.38
CA TYR A 474 15.41 23.52 -0.83
C TYR A 474 13.91 23.21 -0.91
N LYS A 475 13.11 23.54 0.12
CA LYS A 475 11.63 23.45 0.03
C LYS A 475 10.97 24.67 -0.61
N LEU A 476 11.74 25.74 -0.88
CA LEU A 476 11.25 26.99 -1.47
C LEU A 476 11.67 27.18 -2.95
N VAL A 477 12.25 26.17 -3.59
CA VAL A 477 12.64 26.23 -5.01
C VAL A 477 11.97 25.09 -5.78
N THR A 478 10.64 25.15 -5.89
CA THR A 478 9.87 24.57 -7.00
C THR A 478 8.45 25.16 -6.95
N VAL A 479 8.33 26.41 -7.38
CA VAL A 479 7.13 26.88 -8.10
C VAL A 479 7.69 27.65 -9.29
N PRO A 480 7.60 27.16 -10.53
CA PRO A 480 7.70 28.05 -11.67
C PRO A 480 6.45 28.92 -11.65
N GLU A 481 6.62 30.22 -11.46
CA GLU A 481 5.58 31.19 -11.78
C GLU A 481 5.38 31.14 -13.30
N GLU A 482 4.27 30.53 -13.72
CA GLU A 482 3.75 30.69 -15.07
C GLU A 482 3.17 32.11 -15.20
N ASN A 483 3.74 32.90 -16.12
CA ASN A 483 3.07 33.98 -16.82
C ASN A 483 2.68 33.48 -18.21
#